data_AF-A0A454Y295-F1
#
_entry.id   AF-A0A454Y295-F1
#
_cell.length_a   1.000
_cell.length_b   1.000
_cell.length_c   1.000
_cell.angle_alpha   90.00
_cell.angle_beta   90.00
_cell.angle_gamma   90.00
#
_symmetry.space_group_name_H-M   'P 1'
#
loop_
_entity.id
_entity.type
_entity.pdbx_description
1 polymer ?
#
loop_
_entity_poly.entity_id
_entity_poly.type
_entity_poly.pdbx_seq_one_letter_code
_entity_poly.pdbx_strand_id
1 'polypeptide(L)'
;MHFSFLLFTSALFAFASADEIQSFPPELLAVFKEFNAAAFLKELHEAGSAKETRNSAMNVLCKYSYCHAEARKDCADLCAAAAPKFDEKVVGNRIQKIDKSVQPDADKAACEKECAIDCGNNDCKKECPALCEIHWSYKNRKEYEGEVFQFIARINEFSKLNQTKP
;
A
#
# COMPACT_ATOMS: atom_id res chain seq x y z
N MET A 1 29.98 -5.14 -24.72
CA MET A 1 30.03 -4.95 -23.26
C MET A 1 28.67 -4.46 -22.81
N HIS A 2 27.79 -5.36 -22.37
CA HIS A 2 26.46 -5.05 -21.84
C HIS A 2 26.32 -5.85 -20.55
N PHE A 3 26.67 -5.26 -19.42
CA PHE A 3 26.43 -5.85 -18.11
C PHE A 3 26.17 -4.75 -17.10
N SER A 4 25.12 -4.97 -16.31
CA SER A 4 24.81 -4.32 -15.03
C SER A 4 24.26 -2.88 -15.07
N PHE A 5 22.95 -2.78 -15.30
CA PHE A 5 22.13 -1.62 -14.90
C PHE A 5 20.88 -2.05 -14.08
N LEU A 6 20.99 -3.13 -13.30
CA LEU A 6 19.86 -3.72 -12.54
C LEU A 6 20.18 -3.91 -11.04
N LEU A 7 20.71 -2.89 -10.35
CA LEU A 7 20.98 -2.99 -8.90
C LEU A 7 20.60 -1.77 -8.05
N PHE A 8 19.67 -0.92 -8.50
CA PHE A 8 19.14 0.17 -7.68
C PHE A 8 17.61 0.36 -7.80
N THR A 9 16.83 -0.73 -7.77
CA THR A 9 15.37 -0.70 -7.48
C THR A 9 15.14 -0.99 -6.00
N SER A 10 15.83 -0.24 -5.16
CA SER A 10 16.00 -0.52 -3.75
C SER A 10 14.68 -0.41 -2.97
N ALA A 11 14.31 -1.54 -2.35
CA ALA A 11 13.45 -1.70 -1.18
C ALA A 11 11.93 -1.49 -1.30
N LEU A 12 11.39 -0.79 -2.31
CA LEU A 12 9.92 -0.67 -2.44
C LEU A 12 9.22 -1.63 -3.34
N PHE A 13 9.96 -2.24 -4.25
CA PHE A 13 9.48 -3.37 -5.02
C PHE A 13 9.79 -4.69 -4.30
N ALA A 14 9.70 -4.68 -2.97
CA ALA A 14 9.56 -5.89 -2.17
C ALA A 14 8.08 -6.30 -2.00
N PHE A 15 7.15 -5.59 -2.66
CA PHE A 15 6.00 -6.28 -3.24
C PHE A 15 6.57 -7.09 -4.39
N ALA A 16 6.29 -8.39 -4.38
CA ALA A 16 6.37 -9.30 -5.51
C ALA A 16 6.89 -8.63 -6.82
N SER A 17 8.01 -9.11 -7.38
CA SER A 17 8.45 -8.68 -8.71
C SER A 17 7.27 -8.69 -9.70
N ALA A 18 7.35 -7.96 -10.82
CA ALA A 18 6.29 -7.99 -11.84
C ALA A 18 5.86 -9.44 -12.21
N ASP A 19 6.84 -10.34 -12.23
CA ASP A 19 6.65 -11.77 -12.45
C ASP A 19 5.93 -12.46 -11.28
N GLU A 20 6.27 -12.10 -10.03
CA GLU A 20 5.57 -12.62 -8.83
C GLU A 20 4.12 -12.12 -8.75
N ILE A 21 3.82 -10.88 -9.15
CA ILE A 21 2.45 -10.33 -9.21
C ILE A 21 1.63 -11.09 -10.27
N GLN A 22 2.20 -11.34 -11.45
CA GLN A 22 1.54 -12.14 -12.50
C GLN A 22 1.36 -13.60 -12.10
N SER A 23 2.23 -14.13 -11.23
CA SER A 23 2.13 -15.49 -10.71
C SER A 23 1.12 -15.64 -9.56
N PHE A 24 0.56 -14.54 -9.05
CA PHE A 24 -0.36 -14.60 -7.92
C PHE A 24 -1.67 -15.27 -8.35
N PRO A 25 -2.10 -16.35 -7.69
CA PRO A 25 -3.27 -17.11 -8.14
C PRO A 25 -4.55 -16.25 -8.15
N PRO A 26 -5.28 -16.15 -9.27
CA PRO A 26 -6.48 -15.30 -9.38
C PRO A 26 -7.55 -15.60 -8.33
N GLU A 27 -7.66 -16.87 -7.92
CA GLU A 27 -8.58 -17.31 -6.87
C GLU A 27 -8.28 -16.67 -5.51
N LEU A 28 -7.02 -16.31 -5.23
CA LEU A 28 -6.63 -15.63 -4.00
C LEU A 28 -6.97 -14.14 -4.02
N LEU A 29 -7.19 -13.56 -5.21
CA LEU A 29 -7.60 -12.17 -5.40
C LEU A 29 -9.14 -12.01 -5.37
N ALA A 30 -9.89 -13.05 -5.72
CA ALA A 30 -11.34 -12.99 -5.87
C ALA A 30 -12.14 -13.14 -4.57
N VAL A 31 -11.48 -13.31 -3.42
CA VAL A 31 -12.17 -13.56 -2.14
C VAL A 31 -12.61 -12.30 -1.40
N PHE A 32 -12.13 -11.13 -1.81
CA PHE A 32 -12.35 -9.84 -1.15
C PHE A 32 -13.61 -9.18 -1.71
N LYS A 33 -14.50 -8.73 -0.83
CA LYS A 33 -15.80 -8.14 -1.19
C LYS A 33 -15.74 -6.62 -1.30
N GLU A 34 -15.02 -6.00 -0.38
CA GLU A 34 -14.89 -4.55 -0.23
C GLU A 34 -13.62 -4.04 -0.94
N PHE A 35 -12.56 -4.84 -0.98
CA PHE A 35 -11.27 -4.49 -1.54
C PHE A 35 -11.01 -5.16 -2.92
N ASN A 36 -10.81 -4.36 -3.96
CA ASN A 36 -10.46 -4.88 -5.28
C ASN A 36 -8.94 -5.13 -5.42
N ALA A 37 -8.49 -6.30 -4.96
CA ALA A 37 -7.09 -6.70 -4.95
C ALA A 37 -6.44 -6.73 -6.35
N ALA A 38 -7.19 -7.14 -7.38
CA ALA A 38 -6.68 -7.19 -8.75
C ALA A 38 -6.43 -5.79 -9.32
N ALA A 39 -7.36 -4.85 -9.10
CA ALA A 39 -7.17 -3.46 -9.49
C ALA A 39 -5.98 -2.83 -8.75
N PHE A 40 -5.87 -3.08 -7.44
CA PHE A 40 -4.76 -2.60 -6.63
C PHE A 40 -3.39 -3.03 -7.17
N LEU A 41 -3.21 -4.33 -7.42
CA LEU A 41 -1.96 -4.86 -7.95
C LEU A 41 -1.62 -4.27 -9.31
N LYS A 42 -2.61 -4.12 -10.18
CA LYS A 42 -2.44 -3.52 -11.51
C LYS A 42 -1.97 -2.07 -11.40
N GLU A 43 -2.68 -1.24 -10.62
CA GLU A 43 -2.34 0.18 -10.45
C GLU A 43 -0.97 0.36 -9.79
N LEU A 44 -0.66 -0.46 -8.78
CA LEU A 44 0.63 -0.41 -8.10
C LEU A 44 1.78 -0.79 -9.05
N HIS A 45 1.58 -1.80 -9.90
CA HIS A 45 2.55 -2.21 -10.92
C HIS A 45 2.77 -1.11 -11.98
N GLU A 46 1.68 -0.52 -12.50
CA GLU A 46 1.75 0.59 -13.46
C GLU A 46 2.46 1.81 -12.85
N ALA A 47 2.12 2.18 -11.62
CA ALA A 47 2.79 3.26 -10.90
C ALA A 47 4.29 2.98 -10.65
N GLY A 48 4.61 1.70 -10.41
CA GLY A 48 5.97 1.24 -10.15
C GLY A 48 6.90 1.19 -11.36
N SER A 49 6.34 1.12 -12.57
CA SER A 49 7.09 1.05 -13.83
C SER A 49 7.33 2.41 -14.48
N ALA A 50 6.61 3.46 -14.03
CA ALA A 50 6.71 4.80 -14.58
C ALA A 50 7.99 5.53 -14.13
N LYS A 51 8.59 6.39 -14.97
CA LYS A 51 9.86 7.11 -14.68
C LYS A 51 9.85 7.99 -13.40
N GLU A 52 8.67 8.27 -12.83
CA GLU A 52 8.41 8.96 -11.55
C GLU A 52 7.89 7.97 -10.48
N THR A 53 8.54 6.80 -10.39
CA THR A 53 8.05 5.56 -9.74
C THR A 53 7.58 5.75 -8.29
N ARG A 54 8.36 6.45 -7.48
CA ARG A 54 8.18 6.43 -6.02
C ARG A 54 6.92 7.14 -5.55
N ASN A 55 6.74 8.39 -5.98
CA ASN A 55 5.57 9.18 -5.56
C ASN A 55 4.29 8.59 -6.15
N SER A 56 4.37 8.02 -7.36
CA SER A 56 3.24 7.33 -7.98
C SER A 56 2.80 6.11 -7.17
N ALA A 57 3.73 5.25 -6.75
CA ALA A 57 3.42 4.08 -5.92
C ALA A 57 2.88 4.48 -4.54
N MET A 58 3.48 5.48 -3.88
CA MET A 58 2.96 6.04 -2.62
C MET A 58 1.55 6.60 -2.76
N ASN A 59 1.26 7.25 -3.88
CA ASN A 59 -0.07 7.78 -4.15
C ASN A 59 -1.10 6.66 -4.31
N VAL A 60 -0.76 5.55 -4.99
CA VAL A 60 -1.62 4.36 -5.07
C VAL A 60 -1.86 3.78 -3.68
N LEU A 61 -0.80 3.53 -2.90
CA LEU A 61 -0.91 3.01 -1.54
C LEU A 61 -1.80 3.89 -0.66
N CYS A 62 -1.65 5.22 -0.75
CA CYS A 62 -2.50 6.17 -0.05
C CYS A 62 -3.97 6.04 -0.44
N LYS A 63 -4.27 6.01 -1.75
CA LYS A 63 -5.66 5.93 -2.25
C LYS A 63 -6.37 4.67 -1.77
N TYR A 64 -5.66 3.54 -1.77
CA TYR A 64 -6.24 2.30 -1.26
C TYR A 64 -6.32 2.30 0.26
N SER A 65 -5.36 2.87 0.98
CA SER A 65 -5.38 2.88 2.45
C SER A 65 -6.44 3.80 3.05
N TYR A 66 -6.69 4.97 2.44
CA TYR A 66 -7.54 6.02 3.04
C TYR A 66 -8.76 6.40 2.20
N CYS A 67 -8.72 6.23 0.87
CA CYS A 67 -9.80 6.63 -0.03
C CYS A 67 -10.64 5.46 -0.54
N HIS A 68 -10.31 4.23 -0.12
CA HIS A 68 -10.91 2.97 -0.58
C HIS A 68 -10.91 2.81 -2.11
N ALA A 69 -9.93 3.46 -2.78
CA ALA A 69 -9.87 3.61 -4.24
C ALA A 69 -11.12 4.21 -4.90
N GLU A 70 -11.96 4.92 -4.14
CA GLU A 70 -13.09 5.65 -4.70
C GLU A 70 -12.65 6.90 -5.47
N ALA A 71 -13.46 7.32 -6.44
CA ALA A 71 -13.24 8.50 -7.27
C ALA A 71 -13.53 9.83 -6.54
N ARG A 72 -12.99 9.98 -5.33
CA ARG A 72 -13.10 11.19 -4.50
C ARG A 72 -11.96 12.16 -4.79
N LYS A 73 -12.27 13.29 -5.43
CA LYS A 73 -11.27 14.29 -5.81
C LYS A 73 -10.50 14.83 -4.59
N ASP A 74 -11.21 15.13 -3.51
CA ASP A 74 -10.63 15.65 -2.28
C ASP A 74 -9.63 14.68 -1.64
N CYS A 75 -9.95 13.38 -1.63
CA CYS A 75 -9.04 12.35 -1.15
C CYS A 75 -7.85 12.14 -2.10
N ALA A 76 -8.08 12.15 -3.41
CA ALA A 76 -7.02 12.04 -4.41
C ALA A 76 -6.01 13.19 -4.32
N ASP A 77 -6.48 14.43 -4.12
CA ASP A 77 -5.62 15.60 -3.95
C ASP A 77 -4.77 15.48 -2.65
N LEU A 78 -5.37 14.99 -1.56
CA LEU A 78 -4.67 14.74 -0.30
C LEU A 78 -3.60 13.66 -0.46
N CYS A 79 -3.91 12.56 -1.16
CA CYS A 79 -2.94 11.51 -1.43
C CYS A 79 -1.80 11.98 -2.33
N ALA A 80 -2.08 12.81 -3.34
CA ALA A 80 -1.03 13.41 -4.16
C ALA A 80 -0.10 14.33 -3.34
N ALA A 81 -0.65 15.05 -2.36
CA ALA A 81 0.12 15.90 -1.45
C ALA A 81 0.91 15.12 -0.39
N ALA A 82 0.37 14.00 0.11
CA ALA A 82 0.99 13.14 1.11
C ALA A 82 2.07 12.22 0.51
N ALA A 83 1.87 11.72 -0.71
CA ALA A 83 2.76 10.78 -1.37
C ALA A 83 4.26 11.15 -1.37
N PRO A 84 4.68 12.40 -1.69
CA PRO A 84 6.09 12.77 -1.63
C PRO A 84 6.64 12.88 -0.20
N LYS A 85 5.78 12.88 0.82
CA LYS A 85 6.14 13.00 2.24
C LYS A 85 6.23 11.65 2.94
N PHE A 86 5.64 10.59 2.40
CA PHE A 86 5.79 9.27 2.98
C PHE A 86 7.24 8.78 2.87
N ASP A 87 7.78 8.32 4.00
CA ASP A 87 9.07 7.66 4.05
C ASP A 87 8.88 6.23 3.54
N GLU A 88 9.27 6.10 2.28
CA GLU A 88 9.41 4.86 1.55
C GLU A 88 9.84 3.67 2.42
N LYS A 89 10.99 3.77 3.12
CA LYS A 89 11.52 2.66 3.91
C LYS A 89 10.64 2.33 5.11
N VAL A 90 10.06 3.35 5.74
CA VAL A 90 9.15 3.16 6.87
C VAL A 90 7.88 2.43 6.42
N VAL A 91 7.25 2.91 5.33
CA VAL A 91 6.07 2.29 4.74
C VAL A 91 6.35 0.83 4.35
N GLY A 92 7.45 0.58 3.62
CA GLY A 92 7.84 -0.77 3.21
C GLY A 92 8.04 -1.72 4.40
N ASN A 93 8.75 -1.25 5.44
CA ASN A 93 8.98 -2.04 6.66
C ASN A 93 7.68 -2.31 7.43
N ARG A 94 6.75 -1.37 7.47
CA ARG A 94 5.43 -1.55 8.11
C ARG A 94 4.64 -2.61 7.36
N ILE A 95 4.58 -2.49 6.04
CA ILE A 95 3.83 -3.42 5.18
C ILE A 95 4.37 -4.85 5.28
N GLN A 96 5.69 -5.05 5.32
CA GLN A 96 6.30 -6.37 5.51
C GLN A 96 5.99 -7.03 6.85
N LYS A 97 5.61 -6.24 7.87
CA LYS A 97 5.23 -6.72 9.20
C LYS A 97 3.73 -7.02 9.31
N ILE A 98 2.92 -6.67 8.31
CA ILE A 98 1.50 -7.00 8.31
C ILE A 98 1.35 -8.52 8.17
N ASP A 99 0.65 -9.10 9.15
CA ASP A 99 0.28 -10.51 9.22
C ASP A 99 -1.21 -10.66 9.52
N LYS A 100 -1.67 -11.90 9.69
CA LYS A 100 -3.09 -12.23 9.95
C LYS A 100 -3.63 -11.71 11.28
N SER A 101 -2.77 -11.22 12.19
CA SER A 101 -3.18 -10.71 13.50
C SER A 101 -3.49 -9.22 13.49
N VAL A 102 -2.99 -8.47 12.51
CA VAL A 102 -3.24 -7.02 12.39
C VAL A 102 -4.74 -6.76 12.25
N GLN A 103 -5.23 -5.80 13.04
CA GLN A 103 -6.64 -5.41 13.07
C GLN A 103 -6.83 -4.02 12.50
N PRO A 104 -8.01 -3.73 11.91
CA PRO A 104 -8.50 -2.38 11.64
C PRO A 104 -8.22 -1.39 12.78
N ASP A 105 -7.96 -0.12 12.44
CA ASP A 105 -7.66 0.90 13.45
C ASP A 105 -8.82 1.06 14.44
N ALA A 106 -8.50 1.06 15.74
CA ALA A 106 -9.54 1.09 16.78
C ALA A 106 -10.31 2.41 16.80
N ASP A 107 -9.60 3.52 16.58
CA ASP A 107 -10.12 4.89 16.59
C ASP A 107 -9.36 5.77 15.59
N LYS A 108 -9.84 7.00 15.39
CA LYS A 108 -9.25 7.94 14.45
C LYS A 108 -7.83 8.35 14.87
N ALA A 109 -7.55 8.39 16.16
CA ALA A 109 -6.22 8.75 16.67
C ALA A 109 -5.19 7.66 16.35
N ALA A 110 -5.59 6.37 16.35
CA ALA A 110 -4.76 5.27 15.88
C ALA A 110 -4.40 5.44 14.40
N CYS A 111 -5.38 5.74 13.54
CA CYS A 111 -5.15 6.04 12.13
C CYS A 111 -4.16 7.21 11.94
N GLU A 112 -4.38 8.32 12.65
CA GLU A 112 -3.52 9.51 12.54
C GLU A 112 -2.09 9.20 12.97
N LYS A 113 -1.93 8.39 14.02
CA LYS A 113 -0.62 7.94 14.50
C LYS A 113 0.10 7.05 13.49
N GLU A 114 -0.58 6.05 12.91
CA GLU A 114 0.02 5.18 11.90
C GLU A 114 0.40 5.97 10.63
N CYS A 115 -0.46 6.89 10.19
CA CYS A 115 -0.14 7.81 9.09
C CYS A 115 1.10 8.67 9.38
N ALA A 116 1.20 9.21 10.60
CA ALA A 116 2.36 10.01 11.00
C ALA A 116 3.65 9.18 11.04
N ILE A 117 3.57 7.90 11.43
CA ILE A 117 4.70 6.97 11.38
C ILE A 117 5.17 6.79 9.93
N ASP A 118 4.24 6.58 8.99
CA ASP A 118 4.56 6.43 7.56
C ASP A 118 5.30 7.63 6.96
N CYS A 119 5.20 8.81 7.57
CA CYS A 119 5.93 10.00 7.14
C CYS A 119 7.39 10.04 7.60
N GLY A 120 7.79 9.17 8.52
CA GLY A 120 9.15 9.16 9.08
C GLY A 120 9.51 10.53 9.68
N ASN A 121 10.50 11.19 9.09
CA ASN A 121 10.95 12.53 9.51
C ASN A 121 10.25 13.68 8.78
N ASN A 122 9.36 13.39 7.81
CA ASN A 122 8.67 14.41 7.03
C ASN A 122 7.41 14.92 7.76
N ASP A 123 6.99 16.15 7.45
CA ASP A 123 5.81 16.75 8.07
C ASP A 123 4.51 16.46 7.30
N CYS A 124 3.69 15.57 7.88
CA CYS A 124 2.34 15.22 7.40
C CYS A 124 1.23 15.65 8.37
N LYS A 125 1.49 16.60 9.28
CA LYS A 125 0.51 17.03 10.30
C LYS A 125 -0.80 17.55 9.72
N LYS A 126 -0.79 18.00 8.46
CA LYS A 126 -1.98 18.46 7.76
C LYS A 126 -2.70 17.32 7.04
N GLU A 127 -1.97 16.48 6.33
CA GLU A 127 -2.55 15.45 5.47
C GLU A 127 -3.13 14.29 6.28
N CYS A 128 -2.44 13.84 7.34
CA CYS A 128 -2.87 12.67 8.10
C CYS A 128 -4.25 12.83 8.78
N PRO A 129 -4.55 13.92 9.51
CA PRO A 129 -5.88 14.10 10.09
C PRO A 129 -7.00 14.19 9.05
N ALA A 130 -6.71 14.77 7.87
CA ALA A 130 -7.67 14.91 6.78
C ALA A 130 -7.93 13.57 6.07
N LEU A 131 -6.88 12.81 5.78
CA LEU A 131 -6.99 11.46 5.22
C LEU A 131 -7.73 10.52 6.18
N CYS A 132 -7.40 10.56 7.47
CA CYS A 132 -8.11 9.77 8.47
C CYS A 132 -9.57 10.21 8.65
N GLU A 133 -9.90 11.49 8.49
CA GLU A 133 -11.32 11.93 8.51
C GLU A 133 -12.10 11.33 7.35
N ILE A 134 -11.54 11.37 6.14
CA ILE A 134 -12.16 10.77 4.95
C ILE A 134 -12.30 9.27 5.15
N HIS A 135 -11.24 8.60 5.58
CA HIS A 135 -11.24 7.17 5.81
C HIS A 135 -12.30 6.74 6.81
N TRP A 136 -12.46 7.49 7.90
CA TRP A 136 -13.49 7.23 8.92
C TRP A 136 -14.91 7.58 8.49
N SER A 137 -15.10 8.28 7.36
CA SER A 137 -16.43 8.55 6.81
C SER A 137 -17.05 7.34 6.09
N TYR A 138 -16.25 6.32 5.77
CA TYR A 138 -16.72 5.10 5.12
C TYR A 138 -17.43 4.15 6.08
N LYS A 139 -18.64 3.70 5.72
CA LYS A 139 -19.45 2.81 6.57
C LYS A 139 -18.86 1.41 6.70
N ASN A 140 -18.23 0.91 5.63
CA ASN A 140 -17.59 -0.41 5.51
C ASN A 140 -16.09 -0.37 5.85
N ARG A 141 -15.63 0.68 6.55
CA ARG A 141 -14.19 0.92 6.77
C ARG A 141 -13.49 -0.26 7.43
N LYS A 142 -14.09 -0.87 8.44
CA LYS A 142 -13.46 -1.98 9.17
C LYS A 142 -13.35 -3.23 8.30
N GLU A 143 -14.39 -3.52 7.55
CA GLU A 143 -14.42 -4.63 6.60
C GLU A 143 -13.38 -4.42 5.50
N TYR A 144 -13.32 -3.22 4.92
CA TYR A 144 -12.34 -2.84 3.91
C TYR A 144 -10.90 -2.94 4.42
N GLU A 145 -10.57 -2.32 5.56
CA GLU A 145 -9.22 -2.40 6.16
C GLU A 145 -8.84 -3.85 6.46
N GLY A 146 -9.77 -4.63 6.99
CA GLY A 146 -9.54 -6.05 7.27
C GLY A 146 -9.19 -6.83 6.01
N GLU A 147 -9.87 -6.57 4.89
CA GLU A 147 -9.56 -7.21 3.62
C GLU A 147 -8.21 -6.75 3.04
N VAL A 148 -7.88 -5.46 3.14
CA VAL A 148 -6.55 -4.94 2.76
C VAL A 148 -5.44 -5.64 3.54
N PHE A 149 -5.56 -5.74 4.87
CA PHE A 149 -4.54 -6.40 5.71
C PHE A 149 -4.45 -7.89 5.43
N GLN A 150 -5.58 -8.58 5.24
CA GLN A 150 -5.58 -9.99 4.82
C GLN A 150 -4.89 -10.19 3.48
N PHE A 151 -5.13 -9.31 2.51
CA PHE A 151 -4.46 -9.35 1.22
C PHE A 151 -2.94 -9.17 1.36
N ILE A 152 -2.50 -8.13 2.07
CA ILE A 152 -1.08 -7.85 2.29
C ILE A 152 -0.40 -9.03 3.02
N ALA A 153 -1.04 -9.58 4.05
CA ALA A 153 -0.52 -10.74 4.78
C ALA A 153 -0.31 -11.95 3.85
N ARG A 154 -1.23 -12.20 2.91
CA ARG A 154 -1.08 -13.29 1.91
C ARG A 154 0.06 -13.03 0.94
N ILE A 155 0.23 -11.79 0.47
CA ILE A 155 1.36 -11.40 -0.37
C ILE A 155 2.68 -11.63 0.37
N ASN A 156 2.77 -11.20 1.62
CA ASN A 156 3.94 -11.40 2.47
C ASN A 156 4.26 -12.89 2.69
N GLU A 157 3.23 -13.73 2.90
CA GLU A 157 3.39 -15.20 3.00
C GLU A 157 3.90 -15.78 1.68
N PHE A 158 3.33 -15.39 0.54
CA PHE A 158 3.71 -15.89 -0.79
C PHE A 158 5.16 -15.52 -1.14
N SER A 159 5.57 -14.26 -0.91
CA SER A 159 6.94 -13.80 -1.17
C SER A 159 7.95 -14.54 -0.29
N LYS A 160 7.65 -14.80 0.99
CA LYS A 160 8.52 -15.60 1.87
C LYS A 160 8.72 -17.02 1.33
N LEU A 161 7.67 -17.67 0.84
CA LEU A 161 7.75 -19.01 0.28
C LEU A 161 8.62 -19.06 -1.00
N ASN A 162 8.52 -18.04 -1.85
CA ASN A 162 9.30 -18.00 -3.10
C ASN A 162 10.77 -17.63 -2.87
N GLN A 163 11.11 -16.84 -1.84
CA GLN A 163 12.50 -16.56 -1.46
C GLN A 163 13.24 -17.78 -0.90
N THR A 164 12.51 -18.83 -0.49
CA THR A 164 13.10 -20.07 0.04
C THR A 164 13.30 -21.17 -1.01
N LYS A 165 12.94 -20.92 -2.27
CA LYS A 165 13.22 -21.85 -3.37
C LYS A 165 14.69 -21.67 -3.81
N PRO A 166 15.51 -22.75 -3.78
CA PRO A 166 16.93 -22.71 -4.12
C PRO A 166 17.20 -22.38 -5.59
#